data_AF-A0A1G1WRU4-F1
#
_entry.id   AF-A0A1G1WRU4-F1
#
_cell.length_a   1.000
_cell.length_b   1.000
_cell.length_c   1.000
_cell.angle_alpha   90.00
_cell.angle_beta   90.00
_cell.angle_gamma   90.00
#
_symmetry.space_group_name_H-M   'P 1'
#
loop_
_entity.id
_entity.type
_entity.pdbx_description
1 polymer ?
#
loop_
_entity_poly.entity_id
_entity_poly.type
_entity_poly.pdbx_seq_one_letter_code
_entity_poly.pdbx_strand_id
1 'polypeptide(L)'
;MNNLVKIGLGIAVAIIFPLMVGLGIEAFYPSPKMAYDVCLDKMPAYKEGSKAPEADPTYKKCLDDQNKIVDAYNRNVFIMTAIIGFVAIAIGALYSSEEFGPVGPGLVFGGLFTILYGATRSFTAVDKRWLFLELGLVLIGLIFVTRRYLKLTSKGSK
;
A
#
# COMPACT_ATOMS: atom_id res chain seq x y z
N MET A 1 5.84 26.44 18.98
CA MET A 1 6.67 25.67 18.03
C MET A 1 6.69 26.40 16.69
N ASN A 2 7.87 26.67 16.13
CA ASN A 2 7.98 27.38 14.84
C ASN A 2 7.41 26.53 13.70
N ASN A 3 6.84 27.18 12.68
CA ASN A 3 6.15 26.51 11.57
C ASN A 3 7.03 25.49 10.84
N LEU A 4 8.35 25.74 10.76
CA LEU A 4 9.31 24.83 10.15
C LEU A 4 9.35 23.46 10.85
N VAL A 5 9.36 23.44 12.18
CA VAL A 5 9.37 22.19 12.97
C VAL A 5 8.05 21.45 12.83
N LYS A 6 6.93 22.19 12.81
CA LYS A 6 5.59 21.61 12.59
C LYS A 6 5.51 20.91 11.23
N ILE A 7 5.93 21.58 10.17
CA ILE A 7 5.93 21.01 8.81
C ILE A 7 6.87 19.80 8.74
N GLY A 8 8.08 19.92 9.30
CA GLY A 8 9.06 18.83 9.33
C GLY A 8 8.52 17.57 10.01
N LEU A 9 7.87 17.70 11.17
CA LEU A 9 7.26 16.56 11.87
C LEU A 9 6.10 15.94 11.08
N GLY A 10 5.26 16.75 10.45
CA GLY A 10 4.16 16.25 9.62
C GLY A 10 4.66 15.43 8.43
N ILE A 11 5.70 15.92 7.74
CA ILE A 11 6.34 15.20 6.62
C ILE A 11 7.00 13.91 7.11
N ALA A 12 7.71 13.96 8.26
CA ALA A 12 8.34 12.78 8.83
C ALA A 12 7.31 11.68 9.12
N VAL A 13 6.17 12.02 9.74
CA VAL A 13 5.08 11.06 9.98
C VAL A 13 4.53 10.52 8.64
N ALA A 14 4.30 11.39 7.66
CA ALA A 14 3.76 10.99 6.37
C ALA A 14 4.66 10.00 5.61
N ILE A 15 5.98 10.06 5.80
CA ILE A 15 6.94 9.15 5.15
C ILE A 15 7.20 7.90 6.00
N ILE A 16 7.41 8.05 7.31
CA ILE A 16 7.76 6.94 8.19
C ILE A 16 6.58 5.99 8.38
N PHE A 17 5.35 6.50 8.44
CA PHE A 17 4.16 5.68 8.60
C PHE A 17 3.99 4.60 7.50
N PRO A 18 3.96 4.93 6.19
CA PRO A 18 3.83 3.91 5.15
C PRO A 18 5.03 2.96 5.11
N LEU A 19 6.25 3.42 5.43
CA LEU A 19 7.42 2.54 5.56
C LEU A 19 7.26 1.53 6.69
N MET A 20 6.79 1.99 7.85
CA MET A 20 6.49 1.13 9.00
C MET A 20 5.43 0.08 8.64
N VAL A 21 4.38 0.48 7.92
CA VAL A 21 3.34 -0.46 7.47
C VAL A 21 3.92 -1.47 6.48
N GLY A 22 4.67 -1.04 5.47
CA GLY A 22 5.29 -1.93 4.48
C GLY A 22 6.26 -2.93 5.11
N LEU A 23 7.14 -2.46 6.00
CA LEU A 23 8.07 -3.32 6.74
C LEU A 23 7.34 -4.25 7.73
N GLY A 24 6.27 -3.75 8.37
CA GLY A 24 5.43 -4.57 9.25
C GLY A 24 4.75 -5.71 8.50
N ILE A 25 4.23 -5.44 7.29
CA ILE A 25 3.66 -6.48 6.43
C ILE A 25 4.74 -7.52 6.13
N GLU A 26 5.94 -7.14 5.70
CA GLU A 26 7.00 -8.12 5.39
C GLU A 26 7.43 -8.92 6.63
N ALA A 27 7.42 -8.30 7.82
CA ALA A 27 7.81 -8.96 9.07
C ALA A 27 6.76 -9.99 9.55
N PHE A 28 5.47 -9.70 9.41
CA PHE A 28 4.38 -10.54 9.95
C PHE A 28 3.62 -11.34 8.90
N TYR A 29 3.72 -10.96 7.63
CA TYR A 29 3.10 -11.60 6.47
C TYR A 29 4.17 -11.68 5.36
N PRO A 30 5.16 -12.58 5.49
CA PRO A 30 6.33 -12.60 4.61
C PRO A 30 5.94 -12.91 3.16
N SER A 31 6.60 -12.22 2.23
CA SER A 31 6.33 -12.41 0.81
C SER A 31 6.73 -13.81 0.34
N PRO A 32 5.92 -14.44 -0.54
CA PRO A 32 6.31 -15.72 -1.13
C PRO A 32 7.53 -15.53 -2.04
N LYS A 33 8.34 -16.60 -2.17
CA LYS A 33 9.44 -16.63 -3.13
C LYS A 33 8.92 -16.39 -4.54
N MET A 34 9.71 -15.74 -5.39
CA MET A 34 9.31 -15.48 -6.77
C MET A 34 9.15 -16.78 -7.54
N ALA A 35 8.17 -16.81 -8.46
CA ALA A 35 7.84 -17.99 -9.25
C ALA A 35 9.05 -18.56 -9.99
N TYR A 36 9.92 -17.68 -10.49
CA TYR A 36 11.17 -18.06 -11.15
C TYR A 36 12.09 -18.86 -10.23
N ASP A 37 12.37 -18.36 -9.02
CA ASP A 37 13.29 -18.99 -8.06
C ASP A 37 12.78 -20.37 -7.62
N VAL A 38 11.47 -20.51 -7.42
CA VAL A 38 10.85 -21.77 -7.00
C VAL A 38 10.82 -22.80 -8.13
N CYS A 39 10.63 -22.35 -9.37
CA CYS A 39 10.51 -23.24 -10.53
C CYS A 39 11.86 -23.56 -11.18
N LEU A 40 12.93 -22.78 -10.89
CA LEU A 40 14.29 -23.04 -11.35
C LEU A 40 14.80 -24.41 -10.85
N ASP A 41 14.53 -24.75 -9.60
CA ASP A 41 14.93 -26.03 -8.98
C ASP A 41 14.28 -27.25 -9.65
N LYS A 42 13.18 -27.03 -10.38
CA LYS A 42 12.46 -28.07 -11.11
C LYS A 42 12.91 -28.17 -12.57
N MET A 43 13.90 -27.39 -13.00
CA MET A 43 14.46 -27.50 -14.34
C MET A 43 15.43 -28.69 -14.40
N PRO A 44 15.27 -29.63 -15.35
CA PRO A 44 16.39 -30.49 -15.72
C PRO A 44 17.52 -29.59 -16.24
N ALA A 45 18.76 -29.85 -15.85
CA ALA A 45 19.95 -29.03 -16.15
C ALA A 45 19.87 -28.40 -17.55
N TYR A 46 19.58 -27.09 -17.60
CA TYR A 46 19.49 -26.32 -18.83
C TYR A 46 20.85 -26.35 -19.51
N LYS A 47 21.01 -27.17 -20.54
CA LYS A 47 22.18 -27.14 -21.40
C LYS A 47 21.96 -25.99 -22.39
N GLU A 48 22.94 -25.09 -22.48
CA GLU A 48 22.99 -24.07 -23.53
C GLU A 48 22.60 -24.68 -24.89
N GLY A 49 21.51 -24.18 -25.50
CA GLY A 49 20.99 -24.67 -26.78
C GLY A 49 19.63 -25.39 -26.73
N SER A 50 19.03 -25.65 -25.56
CA SER A 50 17.66 -26.18 -25.47
C SER A 50 16.58 -25.11 -25.72
N LYS A 51 15.43 -25.51 -26.29
CA LYS A 51 14.25 -24.63 -26.51
C LYS A 51 13.85 -23.92 -25.21
N ALA A 52 13.33 -22.70 -25.34
CA ALA A 52 12.92 -21.86 -24.22
C ALA A 52 12.04 -22.64 -23.21
N PRO A 53 12.30 -22.52 -21.89
CA PRO A 53 11.61 -23.29 -20.85
C PRO A 53 10.09 -23.04 -20.82
N GLU A 54 9.60 -21.95 -21.41
CA GLU A 54 8.17 -21.65 -21.56
C GLU A 54 7.39 -22.66 -22.43
N ALA A 55 8.08 -23.43 -23.28
CA ALA A 55 7.45 -24.48 -24.08
C ALA A 55 7.23 -25.79 -23.29
N ASP A 56 7.83 -25.93 -22.10
CA ASP A 56 7.63 -27.09 -21.24
C ASP A 56 6.32 -26.93 -20.43
N PRO A 57 5.34 -27.85 -20.60
CA PRO A 57 4.06 -27.76 -19.91
C PRO A 57 4.20 -27.89 -18.38
N THR A 58 5.24 -28.57 -17.88
CA THR A 58 5.53 -28.73 -16.45
C THR A 58 6.05 -27.44 -15.86
N TYR A 59 6.95 -26.75 -16.57
CA TYR A 59 7.47 -25.45 -16.14
C TYR A 59 6.38 -24.37 -16.17
N LYS A 60 5.60 -24.30 -17.25
CA LYS A 60 4.47 -23.38 -17.35
C LYS A 60 3.46 -23.59 -16.22
N LYS A 61 3.11 -24.85 -15.94
CA LYS A 61 2.23 -25.18 -14.82
C LYS A 61 2.81 -24.75 -13.47
N CYS A 62 4.12 -24.92 -13.26
CA CYS A 62 4.78 -24.44 -12.05
C CYS A 62 4.66 -22.91 -11.90
N LEU A 63 4.93 -22.15 -12.97
CA LEU A 63 4.79 -20.71 -12.98
C LEU A 63 3.35 -20.28 -12.68
N ASP A 64 2.37 -20.88 -13.35
CA ASP A 64 0.96 -20.56 -13.14
C ASP A 64 0.52 -20.84 -11.70
N ASP A 65 0.96 -21.96 -11.12
CA ASP A 65 0.62 -22.31 -9.73
C ASP A 65 1.33 -21.40 -8.71
N GLN A 66 2.57 -20.98 -8.97
CA GLN A 66 3.27 -20.00 -8.12
C GLN A 66 2.67 -18.60 -8.25
N ASN A 67 2.32 -18.16 -9.46
CA ASN A 67 1.68 -16.86 -9.69
C ASN A 67 0.36 -16.77 -8.93
N LYS A 68 -0.44 -17.84 -8.85
CA LYS A 68 -1.66 -17.85 -8.01
C LYS A 68 -1.36 -17.58 -6.53
N ILE A 69 -0.25 -18.08 -6.00
CA ILE A 69 0.17 -17.85 -4.60
C ILE A 69 0.58 -16.39 -4.42
N VAL A 70 1.40 -15.87 -5.34
CA VAL A 70 1.87 -14.48 -5.34
C VAL A 70 0.69 -13.51 -5.49
N ASP A 71 -0.25 -13.80 -6.39
CA ASP A 71 -1.43 -12.97 -6.62
C ASP A 71 -2.38 -12.98 -5.42
N ALA A 72 -2.58 -14.14 -4.79
CA ALA A 72 -3.36 -14.23 -3.56
C ALA A 72 -2.71 -13.43 -2.43
N TYR A 73 -1.38 -13.52 -2.28
CA TYR A 73 -0.62 -12.72 -1.33
C TYR A 73 -0.78 -11.22 -1.60
N ASN A 74 -0.56 -10.76 -2.83
CA ASN A 74 -0.65 -9.35 -3.20
C ASN A 74 -2.09 -8.82 -3.00
N ARG A 75 -3.12 -9.61 -3.34
CA ARG A 75 -4.52 -9.26 -3.05
C ARG A 75 -4.80 -9.11 -1.55
N ASN A 76 -4.20 -9.93 -0.70
CA ASN A 76 -4.36 -9.79 0.74
C ASN A 76 -3.62 -8.54 1.25
N VAL A 77 -2.40 -8.29 0.76
CA VAL A 77 -1.64 -7.07 1.09
C VAL A 77 -2.43 -5.83 0.69
N PHE A 78 -3.03 -5.80 -0.50
CA PHE A 78 -3.93 -4.74 -0.96
C PHE A 78 -4.99 -4.40 0.08
N ILE A 79 -5.75 -5.41 0.52
CA ILE A 79 -6.85 -5.26 1.48
C ILE A 79 -6.32 -4.74 2.82
N MET A 80 -5.21 -5.29 3.32
CA MET A 80 -4.60 -4.87 4.58
C MET A 80 -4.13 -3.41 4.53
N THR A 81 -3.42 -3.02 3.47
CA THR A 81 -2.95 -1.64 3.28
C THR A 81 -4.10 -0.67 3.08
N ALA A 82 -5.18 -1.07 2.40
CA ALA A 82 -6.37 -0.27 2.23
C ALA A 82 -7.02 0.02 3.58
N ILE A 83 -7.27 -1.02 4.39
CA ILE A 83 -7.88 -0.89 5.72
C ILE A 83 -7.01 0.00 6.62
N ILE A 84 -5.71 -0.29 6.72
CA ILE A 84 -4.78 0.49 7.56
C ILE A 84 -4.73 1.95 7.09
N GLY A 85 -4.68 2.18 5.78
CA GLY A 85 -4.65 3.52 5.20
C GLY A 85 -5.93 4.31 5.45
N PHE A 86 -7.11 3.71 5.27
CA PHE A 86 -8.39 4.37 5.59
C PHE A 86 -8.52 4.67 7.08
N VAL A 87 -8.11 3.74 7.94
CA VAL A 87 -8.09 3.96 9.40
C VAL A 87 -7.15 5.11 9.76
N ALA A 88 -5.95 5.16 9.17
CA ALA A 88 -5.00 6.25 9.39
C ALA A 88 -5.54 7.60 8.93
N ILE A 89 -6.19 7.66 7.76
CA ILE A 89 -6.86 8.87 7.26
C ILE A 89 -7.99 9.30 8.21
N ALA A 90 -8.82 8.37 8.67
CA ALA A 90 -9.91 8.66 9.58
C ALA A 90 -9.40 9.21 10.92
N ILE A 91 -8.39 8.54 11.52
CA ILE A 91 -7.74 9.01 12.76
C ILE A 91 -7.11 10.38 12.53
N GLY A 92 -6.31 10.56 11.48
CA GLY A 92 -5.67 11.84 11.19
C GLY A 92 -6.69 12.99 11.04
N ALA A 93 -7.82 12.72 10.36
CA ALA A 93 -8.89 13.69 10.17
C ALA A 93 -9.69 14.01 11.45
N LEU A 94 -9.93 13.01 12.31
CA LEU A 94 -10.68 13.19 13.56
C LEU A 94 -9.84 13.89 14.64
N TYR A 95 -8.54 13.57 14.71
CA TYR A 95 -7.60 14.10 15.69
C TYR A 95 -6.79 15.29 15.17
N SER A 96 -7.27 16.02 14.15
CA SER A 96 -6.66 17.27 13.67
C SER A 96 -6.89 18.47 14.61
N SER A 97 -6.98 18.25 15.93
CA SER A 97 -7.07 19.33 16.92
C SER A 97 -5.71 20.00 17.14
N GLU A 98 -5.71 21.21 17.70
CA GLU A 98 -4.48 21.99 17.92
C GLU A 98 -3.44 21.27 18.77
N GLU A 99 -3.88 20.36 19.65
CA GLU A 99 -3.03 19.56 20.54
C GLU A 99 -2.18 18.53 19.79
N PHE A 100 -2.72 17.92 18.73
CA PHE A 100 -2.01 16.91 17.94
C PHE A 100 -1.33 17.51 16.70
N GLY A 101 -1.51 18.81 16.45
CA GLY A 101 -0.75 19.65 15.52
C GLY A 101 -0.32 18.94 14.22
N PRO A 102 0.97 18.65 14.01
CA PRO A 102 1.46 18.01 12.78
C PRO A 102 1.05 16.56 12.54
N VAL A 103 0.67 15.81 13.59
CA VAL A 103 0.44 14.37 13.52
C VAL A 103 -0.83 14.06 12.72
N GLY A 104 -1.88 14.87 12.85
CA GLY A 104 -3.12 14.72 12.09
C GLY A 104 -2.91 14.73 10.58
N PRO A 105 -2.37 15.83 10.00
CA PRO A 105 -2.03 15.88 8.58
C PRO A 105 -1.02 14.80 8.18
N GLY A 106 -0.02 14.52 9.01
CA GLY A 106 0.96 13.47 8.77
C GLY A 106 0.32 12.09 8.60
N LEU A 107 -0.63 11.72 9.45
CA LEU A 107 -1.38 10.46 9.35
C LEU A 107 -2.31 10.40 8.14
N VAL A 108 -2.92 11.52 7.74
CA VAL A 108 -3.74 11.57 6.52
C VAL A 108 -2.87 11.29 5.28
N PHE A 109 -1.74 11.97 5.15
CA PHE A 109 -0.82 11.74 4.03
C PHE A 109 -0.14 10.36 4.11
N GLY A 110 0.23 9.91 5.30
CA GLY A 110 0.80 8.58 5.51
C GLY A 110 -0.19 7.47 5.15
N GLY A 111 -1.46 7.62 5.52
CA GLY A 111 -2.53 6.71 5.14
C GLY A 111 -2.75 6.71 3.62
N LEU A 112 -2.73 7.88 2.98
CA LEU A 112 -2.80 7.99 1.52
C LEU A 112 -1.64 7.24 0.84
N PHE A 113 -0.40 7.47 1.28
CA PHE A 113 0.76 6.76 0.72
C PHE A 113 0.73 5.26 0.98
N THR A 114 0.16 4.82 2.10
CA THR A 114 -0.04 3.40 2.41
C THR A 114 -1.01 2.74 1.42
N ILE A 115 -2.11 3.41 1.09
CA ILE A 115 -3.07 2.94 0.09
C ILE A 115 -2.40 2.88 -1.29
N LEU A 116 -1.67 3.93 -1.68
CA LEU A 116 -0.94 3.95 -2.95
C LEU A 116 0.11 2.84 -3.03
N TYR A 117 0.81 2.54 -1.94
CA TYR A 117 1.74 1.41 -1.86
C TYR A 117 1.02 0.08 -2.12
N GLY A 118 -0.12 -0.16 -1.47
CA GLY A 118 -0.95 -1.33 -1.71
C GLY A 118 -1.43 -1.48 -3.14
N ALA A 119 -1.94 -0.39 -3.71
CA ALA A 119 -2.44 -0.34 -5.08
C ALA A 119 -1.33 -0.58 -6.12
N THR A 120 -0.16 0.04 -5.95
CA THR A 120 0.98 -0.16 -6.87
C THR A 120 1.51 -1.58 -6.81
N ARG A 121 1.60 -2.18 -5.63
CA ARG A 121 2.02 -3.58 -5.47
C ARG A 121 1.05 -4.57 -6.10
N SER A 122 -0.26 -4.27 -6.05
CA SER A 122 -1.31 -5.22 -6.39
C SER A 122 -1.91 -4.98 -7.77
N PHE A 123 -1.27 -4.12 -8.57
CA PHE A 123 -1.78 -3.65 -9.85
C PHE A 123 -2.01 -4.77 -10.88
N THR A 124 -1.22 -5.85 -10.80
CA THR A 124 -1.35 -7.04 -11.65
C THR A 124 -2.18 -8.15 -11.02
N ALA A 125 -2.25 -8.18 -9.68
CA ALA A 125 -2.88 -9.26 -8.92
C ALA A 125 -4.40 -9.04 -8.68
N VAL A 126 -4.85 -7.78 -8.76
CA VAL A 126 -6.23 -7.39 -8.46
C VAL A 126 -6.92 -6.87 -9.72
N ASP A 127 -8.20 -7.19 -9.88
CA ASP A 127 -9.01 -6.67 -10.99
C ASP A 127 -9.04 -5.14 -10.93
N LYS A 128 -8.79 -4.50 -12.08
CA LYS A 128 -8.79 -3.04 -12.26
C LYS A 128 -10.05 -2.36 -11.75
N ARG A 129 -11.19 -3.07 -11.72
CA ARG A 129 -12.45 -2.60 -11.13
C ARG A 129 -12.33 -2.27 -9.64
N TRP A 130 -11.61 -3.08 -8.88
CA TRP A 130 -11.40 -2.85 -7.44
C TRP A 130 -10.43 -1.71 -7.17
N LEU A 131 -9.36 -1.59 -7.97
CA LEU A 131 -8.43 -0.45 -7.89
C LEU A 131 -9.16 0.87 -8.18
N PHE A 132 -10.03 0.89 -9.20
CA PHE A 132 -10.84 2.06 -9.49
C PHE A 132 -11.79 2.42 -8.34
N LEU A 133 -12.44 1.42 -7.73
CA LEU A 133 -13.34 1.63 -6.60
C LEU A 133 -12.59 2.18 -5.38
N GLU A 134 -11.42 1.62 -5.05
CA GLU A 134 -10.58 2.11 -3.95
C GLU A 134 -10.18 3.58 -4.17
N LEU A 135 -9.69 3.93 -5.36
CA LEU A 135 -9.33 5.31 -5.69
C LEU A 135 -10.54 6.25 -5.61
N GLY A 136 -11.72 5.80 -6.04
CA GLY A 136 -12.97 6.55 -5.87
C GLY A 136 -13.31 6.80 -4.40
N LEU A 137 -13.17 5.79 -3.54
CA LEU A 137 -13.40 5.92 -2.09
C LEU A 137 -12.37 6.85 -1.43
N VAL A 138 -11.09 6.74 -1.80
CA VAL A 138 -10.04 7.66 -1.33
C VAL A 138 -10.39 9.09 -1.70
N LEU A 139 -10.79 9.33 -2.95
CA LEU A 139 -11.17 10.68 -3.41
C LEU A 139 -12.35 11.26 -2.61
N ILE A 140 -13.41 10.47 -2.42
CA ILE A 140 -14.57 10.88 -1.60
C ILE A 140 -14.14 11.18 -0.16
N GLY A 141 -13.29 10.32 0.41
CA GLY A 141 -12.71 10.51 1.74
C GLY A 141 -11.92 11.81 1.84
N LEU A 142 -11.03 12.10 0.89
CA LEU A 142 -10.23 13.33 0.85
C LEU A 142 -11.11 14.58 0.75
N ILE A 143 -12.17 14.55 -0.05
CA ILE A 143 -13.14 15.65 -0.13
C ILE A 143 -13.81 15.87 1.24
N PHE A 144 -14.21 14.80 1.93
CA PHE A 144 -14.81 14.88 3.25
C PHE A 144 -13.84 15.45 4.30
N VAL A 145 -12.60 14.94 4.32
CA VAL A 145 -11.53 15.42 5.21
C VAL A 145 -11.24 16.90 4.95
N THR A 146 -11.12 17.31 3.70
CA THR A 146 -10.90 18.71 3.31
C THR A 146 -12.03 19.61 3.82
N ARG A 147 -13.29 19.21 3.61
CA ARG A 147 -14.45 19.97 4.13
C ARG A 147 -14.44 20.07 5.66
N ARG A 148 -14.03 19.00 6.35
CA ARG A 148 -13.90 18.98 7.82
C ARG A 148 -12.82 19.93 8.29
N TYR A 149 -11.66 19.91 7.65
CA TYR A 149 -10.52 20.75 8.00
C TYR A 149 -10.85 22.24 7.83
N LEU A 150 -11.45 22.63 6.70
CA LEU A 150 -11.90 24.01 6.46
C LEU A 150 -12.90 24.52 7.51
N LYS A 151 -13.80 23.65 8.00
CA LYS A 151 -14.73 23.99 9.09
C LYS A 151 -14.05 24.18 10.44
N LEU A 152 -12.94 23.48 10.71
CA LEU A 152 -12.16 23.65 11.95
C LEU A 152 -11.42 24.99 11.92
N THR A 153 -10.74 25.29 10.82
CA THR A 153 -10.02 26.55 10.65
C THR A 153 -10.95 27.77 10.73
N SER A 154 -12.17 27.68 10.19
CA SER A 154 -13.13 28.81 10.25
C SER A 154 -13.67 29.07 11.66
N LYS A 155 -13.72 28.05 12.54
CA LYS A 155 -14.16 28.22 13.94
C LYS A 155 -13.08 28.79 14.85
N GLY A 156 -11.80 28.52 14.59
CA GLY A 156 -10.68 29.09 15.35
C GLY A 156 -10.32 30.53 14.99
N SER A 157 -10.94 31.10 13.95
CA SER A 157 -10.71 32.48 13.50
C SER A 157 -11.69 33.51 14.11
N LYS A 158 -12.53 33.11 15.06
CA LYS A 158 -13.45 33.97 15.83
C LYS A 158 -13.07 33.95 17.29
#